data_AF-K9WP06-F1
#
_entry.id   AF-K9WP06-F1
#
_cell.length_a   1.000
_cell.length_b   1.000
_cell.length_c   1.000
_cell.angle_alpha   90.00
_cell.angle_beta   90.00
_cell.angle_gamma   90.00
#
_symmetry.space_group_name_H-M   'P 1'
#
loop_
_entity.id
_entity.type
_entity.pdbx_description
1 polymer ?
#
loop_
_entity_poly.entity_id
_entity_poly.type
_entity_poly.pdbx_seq_one_letter_code
_entity_poly.pdbx_strand_id
1 'polypeptide(L)'
;MTTDPNYGRLVANRYQLVKLIGKGAMGRVYQAKDMLLGGVIVAVKFLSQALLSKKMRDRFYGEATICAMLGEQSNHIVRVRDYGVDENEISFYVMEYLEGESLSEVIRQQPLSLPRFLNMSRQICSGLQTAHKGIVRDGKLSPVIHRDIKPSNILIVQDESFGELVKILDFGIAKLLQSEGDQTHSFMGTLAYCSPEQMEGKELDKRSDIYSLGIMMFEMLTGEMPIMGETHSFGGWYKAHHDFPPRSFESVNPDLKLPKHLKKLVLSCLAKDPNHRPQSVEEILRVLKSIQECLKRGEELVGEWGGKVEELPPPASPTQERNRTSDEICLATSWPKDKPQATIVFPHILKANNEHLATLWVMLNKKDIQERLVSTRYNQFLFLPSPHPIVLWITVLHNREYGARWLPCYLDLKTDIGQKMVRLLGEAGSYRLLFFALSEPHKCAKVMTSNIAPAQCKLLKNWANSSQTLLSSGQSQLTKKILKQEFEKLKPKILMKLEAIHTDFPTDLSG
;
A
#
# COMPACT_ATOMS: atom_id res chain seq x y z
N MET A 1 -4.51 -23.14 -19.31
CA MET A 1 -3.42 -23.20 -18.31
C MET A 1 -2.11 -23.01 -19.05
N THR A 2 -1.57 -21.80 -19.08
CA THR A 2 -0.24 -21.55 -19.62
C THR A 2 0.77 -22.07 -18.61
N THR A 3 1.43 -23.19 -18.91
CA THR A 3 2.56 -23.71 -18.13
C THR A 3 3.64 -22.64 -18.05
N ASP A 4 4.07 -22.28 -16.84
CA ASP A 4 5.18 -21.35 -16.64
C ASP A 4 6.41 -21.89 -17.39
N PRO A 5 7.04 -21.12 -18.29
CA PRO A 5 8.19 -21.58 -19.07
C PRO A 5 9.38 -21.98 -18.20
N ASN A 6 9.40 -21.60 -16.92
CA ASN A 6 10.43 -22.00 -15.97
C ASN A 6 10.11 -23.30 -15.22
N TYR A 7 8.94 -23.91 -15.39
CA TYR A 7 8.62 -25.19 -14.74
C TYR A 7 9.60 -26.28 -15.17
N GLY A 8 10.23 -26.95 -14.20
CA GLY A 8 11.21 -28.01 -14.43
C GLY A 8 12.60 -27.52 -14.85
N ARG A 9 12.79 -26.20 -15.06
CA ARG A 9 14.10 -25.63 -15.40
C ARG A 9 15.10 -25.87 -14.27
N LEU A 10 16.31 -26.28 -14.61
CA LEU A 10 17.40 -26.53 -13.68
C LEU A 10 18.32 -25.31 -13.64
N VAL A 11 18.38 -24.63 -12.51
CA VAL A 11 19.15 -23.40 -12.31
C VAL A 11 20.49 -23.76 -11.67
N ALA A 12 21.59 -23.23 -12.23
CA ALA A 12 22.95 -23.51 -11.79
C ALA A 12 23.27 -25.02 -11.67
N ASN A 13 22.67 -25.84 -12.55
CA ASN A 13 22.77 -27.31 -12.52
C ASN A 13 22.41 -27.96 -11.17
N ARG A 14 21.63 -27.28 -10.31
CA ARG A 14 21.34 -27.72 -8.95
C ARG A 14 19.89 -27.55 -8.54
N TYR A 15 19.29 -26.40 -8.80
CA TYR A 15 17.96 -26.06 -8.28
C TYR A 15 16.91 -26.27 -9.35
N GLN A 16 16.12 -27.33 -9.25
CA GLN A 16 15.03 -27.60 -10.19
C GLN A 16 13.78 -26.82 -9.77
N LEU A 17 13.36 -25.86 -10.59
CA LEU A 17 12.19 -25.03 -10.34
C LEU A 17 10.90 -25.86 -10.45
N VAL A 18 10.05 -25.78 -9.44
CA VAL A 18 8.81 -26.58 -9.34
C VAL A 18 7.57 -25.71 -9.48
N LYS A 19 7.53 -24.53 -8.85
CA LYS A 19 6.33 -23.71 -8.80
C LYS A 19 6.68 -22.25 -8.59
N LEU A 20 6.07 -21.34 -9.35
CA LEU A 20 6.11 -19.92 -9.04
C LEU A 20 5.28 -19.66 -7.77
N ILE A 21 5.91 -19.13 -6.73
CA ILE A 21 5.27 -18.86 -5.42
C ILE A 21 5.16 -17.36 -5.12
N GLY A 22 5.88 -16.51 -5.83
CA GLY A 22 5.77 -15.06 -5.68
C GLY A 22 6.23 -14.30 -6.91
N LYS A 23 5.56 -13.19 -7.21
CA LYS A 23 5.94 -12.27 -8.30
C LYS A 23 5.69 -10.83 -7.86
N GLY A 24 6.72 -10.00 -7.90
CA GLY A 24 6.64 -8.60 -7.53
C GLY A 24 7.55 -7.73 -8.38
N ALA A 25 7.63 -6.45 -8.03
CA ALA A 25 8.49 -5.49 -8.73
C ALA A 25 9.96 -5.95 -8.70
N MET A 26 10.42 -6.45 -7.53
CA MET A 26 11.81 -6.86 -7.31
C MET A 26 12.19 -8.19 -7.98
N GLY A 27 11.22 -8.93 -8.54
CA GLY A 27 11.48 -10.15 -9.28
C GLY A 27 10.49 -11.28 -9.02
N ARG A 28 10.96 -12.52 -9.15
CA ARG A 28 10.12 -13.74 -9.06
C ARG A 28 10.71 -14.72 -8.06
N VAL A 29 9.87 -15.34 -7.27
CA VAL A 29 10.24 -16.37 -6.30
C VAL A 29 9.61 -17.69 -6.73
N TYR A 30 10.42 -18.74 -6.82
CA TYR A 30 10.00 -20.09 -7.14
C TYR A 30 10.29 -21.03 -5.98
N GLN A 31 9.38 -21.95 -5.71
CA GLN A 31 9.70 -23.18 -5.00
C GLN A 31 10.54 -24.05 -5.92
N ALA A 32 11.64 -24.60 -5.40
CA ALA A 32 12.56 -25.45 -6.14
C ALA A 32 13.00 -26.66 -5.30
N LYS A 33 13.50 -27.70 -5.96
CA LYS A 33 14.19 -28.83 -5.35
C LYS A 33 15.70 -28.63 -5.50
N ASP A 34 16.43 -28.66 -4.40
CA ASP A 34 17.89 -28.74 -4.40
C ASP A 34 18.33 -30.18 -4.71
N MET A 35 18.73 -30.43 -5.95
CA MET A 35 19.07 -31.76 -6.44
C MET A 35 20.35 -32.32 -5.84
N LEU A 36 21.28 -31.47 -5.36
CA LEU A 36 22.49 -31.93 -4.66
C LEU A 36 22.19 -32.37 -3.23
N LEU A 37 21.20 -31.75 -2.59
CA LEU A 37 20.74 -32.12 -1.25
C LEU A 37 19.53 -33.06 -1.29
N GLY A 38 19.50 -34.01 -2.24
CA GLY A 38 18.48 -35.06 -2.28
C GLY A 38 17.05 -34.57 -2.53
N GLY A 39 16.89 -33.40 -3.16
CA GLY A 39 15.58 -32.83 -3.50
C GLY A 39 14.93 -32.01 -2.38
N VAL A 40 15.70 -31.57 -1.37
CA VAL A 40 15.22 -30.65 -0.32
C VAL A 40 14.56 -29.42 -0.95
N ILE A 41 13.39 -29.04 -0.43
CA ILE A 41 12.63 -27.91 -0.93
C ILE A 41 13.26 -26.60 -0.47
N VAL A 42 13.46 -25.69 -1.42
CA VAL A 42 14.03 -24.34 -1.21
C VAL A 42 13.22 -23.30 -1.97
N ALA A 43 13.38 -22.03 -1.62
CA ALA A 43 12.85 -20.91 -2.39
C ALA A 43 13.98 -20.22 -3.16
N VAL A 44 13.81 -20.02 -4.46
CA VAL A 44 14.76 -19.35 -5.36
C VAL A 44 14.16 -18.04 -5.82
N LYS A 45 14.78 -16.91 -5.44
CA LYS A 45 14.36 -15.58 -5.87
C LYS A 45 15.30 -15.07 -6.97
N PHE A 46 14.71 -14.79 -8.13
CA PHE A 46 15.36 -14.10 -9.24
C PHE A 46 15.11 -12.61 -9.15
N LEU A 47 16.13 -11.81 -9.41
CA LEU A 47 15.96 -10.36 -9.58
C LEU A 47 15.30 -10.03 -10.92
N SER A 48 14.60 -8.89 -10.94
CA SER A 48 14.08 -8.32 -12.19
C SER A 48 15.21 -7.96 -13.16
N GLN A 49 14.97 -8.18 -14.45
CA GLN A 49 15.91 -7.86 -15.54
C GLN A 49 16.27 -6.36 -15.63
N ALA A 50 15.43 -5.49 -15.07
CA ALA A 50 15.71 -4.05 -14.92
C ALA A 50 16.84 -3.74 -13.93
N LEU A 51 17.28 -4.74 -13.15
CA LEU A 51 18.25 -4.58 -12.05
C LEU A 51 19.65 -5.15 -12.39
N LEU A 52 19.95 -5.42 -13.66
CA LEU A 52 21.11 -6.20 -14.08
C LEU A 52 22.44 -5.43 -14.24
N SER A 53 22.56 -4.16 -13.85
CA SER A 53 23.86 -3.47 -13.95
C SER A 53 24.91 -4.13 -13.04
N LYS A 54 26.19 -4.17 -13.47
CA LYS A 54 27.28 -4.82 -12.69
C LYS A 54 27.33 -4.33 -11.24
N LYS A 55 27.20 -3.01 -11.03
CA LYS A 55 27.14 -2.37 -9.71
C LYS A 55 25.96 -2.85 -8.86
N MET A 56 24.83 -3.13 -9.49
CA MET A 56 23.62 -3.60 -8.82
C MET A 56 23.75 -5.08 -8.44
N ARG A 57 24.41 -5.90 -9.28
CA ARG A 57 24.76 -7.29 -8.95
C ARG A 57 25.72 -7.39 -7.75
N ASP A 58 26.79 -6.59 -7.73
CA ASP A 58 27.76 -6.61 -6.62
C ASP A 58 27.10 -6.24 -5.27
N ARG A 59 26.15 -5.30 -5.29
CA ARG A 59 25.37 -4.92 -4.11
C ARG A 59 24.42 -6.02 -3.67
N PHE A 60 23.73 -6.66 -4.62
CA PHE A 60 22.85 -7.78 -4.34
C PHE A 60 23.59 -8.94 -3.67
N TYR A 61 24.81 -9.28 -4.13
CA TYR A 61 25.63 -10.29 -3.44
C TYR A 61 26.01 -9.86 -2.03
N GLY A 62 26.32 -8.58 -1.83
CA GLY A 62 26.54 -8.01 -0.50
C GLY A 62 25.32 -8.16 0.42
N GLU A 63 24.11 -7.92 -0.10
CA GLU A 63 22.85 -8.04 0.65
C GLU A 63 22.48 -9.50 0.95
N ALA A 64 22.64 -10.40 -0.02
CA ALA A 64 22.46 -11.84 0.19
C ALA A 64 23.41 -12.37 1.29
N THR A 65 24.66 -11.91 1.29
CA THR A 65 25.65 -12.25 2.33
C THR A 65 25.22 -11.73 3.70
N ILE A 66 24.73 -10.49 3.79
CA ILE A 66 24.19 -9.91 5.03
C ILE A 66 23.01 -10.74 5.53
N CYS A 67 22.06 -11.08 4.65
CA CYS A 67 20.90 -11.90 5.00
C CYS A 67 21.32 -13.28 5.53
N ALA A 68 22.29 -13.93 4.87
CA ALA A 68 22.81 -15.22 5.31
C ALA A 68 23.40 -15.14 6.72
N MET A 69 24.28 -14.16 6.99
CA MET A 69 24.87 -13.96 8.32
C MET A 69 23.81 -13.69 9.40
N LEU A 70 22.80 -12.88 9.08
CA LEU A 70 21.73 -12.55 10.02
C LEU A 70 20.79 -13.74 10.29
N GLY A 71 20.49 -14.54 9.26
CA GLY A 71 19.65 -15.75 9.37
C GLY A 71 20.26 -16.84 10.25
N GLU A 72 21.59 -16.91 10.33
CA GLU A 72 22.30 -17.80 11.27
C GLU A 72 22.21 -17.30 12.73
N GLN A 73 22.09 -15.99 12.93
CA GLN A 73 22.04 -15.39 14.26
C GLN A 73 20.63 -15.31 14.86
N SER A 74 19.58 -15.40 14.03
CA SER A 74 18.20 -15.26 14.49
C SER A 74 17.23 -16.14 13.74
N ASN A 75 16.43 -16.90 14.50
CA ASN A 75 15.32 -17.68 13.95
C ASN A 75 14.19 -16.80 13.40
N HIS A 76 14.18 -15.50 13.70
CA HIS A 76 13.19 -14.55 13.20
C HIS A 76 13.60 -13.87 11.89
N ILE A 77 14.70 -14.29 11.28
CA ILE A 77 15.17 -13.82 9.98
C ILE A 77 15.23 -15.02 9.03
N VAL A 78 14.87 -14.81 7.76
CA VAL A 78 14.95 -15.85 6.74
C VAL A 78 16.40 -16.27 6.48
N ARG A 79 16.64 -17.59 6.42
CA ARG A 79 17.97 -18.13 6.12
C ARG A 79 18.22 -18.16 4.62
N VAL A 80 19.14 -17.32 4.16
CA VAL A 80 19.72 -17.38 2.81
C VAL A 80 20.85 -18.40 2.82
N ARG A 81 20.82 -19.33 1.87
CA ARG A 81 21.73 -20.49 1.78
C ARG A 81 22.78 -20.34 0.69
N ASP A 82 22.41 -19.72 -0.42
CA ASP A 82 23.24 -19.66 -1.62
C ASP A 82 22.84 -18.46 -2.49
N TYR A 83 23.72 -18.03 -3.39
CA TYR A 83 23.42 -17.04 -4.41
C TYR A 83 24.28 -17.26 -5.65
N GLY A 84 23.79 -16.80 -6.80
CA GLY A 84 24.50 -16.98 -8.06
C GLY A 84 23.87 -16.23 -9.22
N VAL A 85 24.26 -16.61 -10.43
CA VAL A 85 23.66 -16.18 -11.69
C VAL A 85 23.24 -17.40 -12.49
N ASP A 86 22.11 -17.27 -13.18
CA ASP A 86 21.66 -18.29 -14.11
C ASP A 86 22.40 -18.19 -15.47
N GLU A 87 22.05 -19.07 -16.39
CA GLU A 87 22.62 -19.12 -17.75
C GLU A 87 22.36 -17.86 -18.59
N ASN A 88 21.45 -16.97 -18.16
CA ASN A 88 21.14 -15.69 -18.80
C ASN A 88 21.71 -14.49 -18.01
N GLU A 89 22.67 -14.73 -17.12
CA GLU A 89 23.28 -13.75 -16.21
C GLU A 89 22.28 -13.07 -15.24
N ILE A 90 21.11 -13.70 -15.00
CA ILE A 90 20.14 -13.20 -14.04
C ILE A 90 20.55 -13.66 -12.65
N SER A 91 20.83 -12.69 -11.79
CA SER A 91 21.16 -12.96 -10.40
C SER A 91 19.98 -13.56 -9.63
N PHE A 92 20.28 -14.59 -8.84
CA PHE A 92 19.34 -15.24 -7.94
C PHE A 92 19.98 -15.49 -6.58
N TYR A 93 19.14 -15.64 -5.55
CA TYR A 93 19.56 -16.27 -4.30
C TYR A 93 18.56 -17.34 -3.88
N VAL A 94 19.06 -18.25 -3.07
CA VAL A 94 18.34 -19.40 -2.53
C VAL A 94 18.18 -19.23 -1.04
N MET A 95 16.97 -19.40 -0.56
CA MET A 95 16.62 -19.31 0.85
C MET A 95 15.81 -20.52 1.28
N GLU A 96 15.69 -20.71 2.59
CA GLU A 96 14.77 -21.71 3.14
C GLU A 96 13.36 -21.50 2.57
N TYR A 97 12.71 -22.60 2.18
CA TYR A 97 11.29 -22.54 1.84
C TYR A 97 10.48 -22.47 3.11
N LEU A 98 9.61 -21.48 3.21
CA LEU A 98 8.75 -21.24 4.34
C LEU A 98 7.30 -21.42 3.90
N GLU A 99 6.59 -22.37 4.53
CA GLU A 99 5.17 -22.60 4.30
C GLU A 99 4.38 -21.79 5.34
N GLY A 100 3.80 -20.68 4.89
CA GLY A 100 3.10 -19.74 5.76
C GLY A 100 2.42 -18.61 4.99
N GLU A 101 1.77 -17.73 5.73
CA GLU A 101 1.05 -16.58 5.19
C GLU A 101 1.83 -15.29 5.49
N SER A 102 1.75 -14.31 4.59
CA SER A 102 2.29 -12.99 4.87
C SER A 102 1.46 -12.27 5.94
N LEU A 103 2.09 -11.42 6.75
CA LEU A 103 1.36 -10.59 7.72
C LEU A 103 0.35 -9.68 7.03
N SER A 104 0.60 -9.29 5.77
CA SER A 104 -0.37 -8.54 4.95
C SER A 104 -1.66 -9.33 4.66
N GLU A 105 -1.56 -10.64 4.43
CA GLU A 105 -2.73 -11.51 4.26
C GLU A 105 -3.45 -11.70 5.59
N VAL A 106 -2.72 -11.89 6.68
CA VAL A 106 -3.28 -12.06 8.02
C VAL A 106 -4.06 -10.84 8.48
N ILE A 107 -3.50 -9.63 8.33
CA ILE A 107 -4.17 -8.37 8.72
C ILE A 107 -5.42 -8.12 7.87
N ARG A 108 -5.39 -8.46 6.58
CA ARG A 108 -6.52 -8.31 5.65
C ARG A 108 -7.72 -9.14 6.06
N GLN A 109 -7.49 -10.35 6.58
CA GLN A 109 -8.57 -11.20 7.08
C GLN A 109 -9.24 -10.54 8.30
N GLN A 110 -8.43 -10.10 9.26
CA GLN A 110 -8.89 -9.33 10.41
C GLN A 110 -7.70 -8.68 11.15
N PRO A 111 -7.93 -7.53 11.83
CA PRO A 111 -6.96 -7.00 12.79
C PRO A 111 -6.58 -8.05 13.84
N LEU A 112 -5.34 -8.00 14.31
CA LEU A 112 -4.83 -8.95 15.29
C LEU A 112 -5.45 -8.71 16.67
N SER A 113 -5.76 -9.80 17.37
CA SER A 113 -6.04 -9.75 18.79
C SER A 113 -4.80 -9.27 19.56
N LEU A 114 -5.02 -8.59 20.69
CA LEU A 114 -3.93 -8.04 21.50
C LEU A 114 -2.86 -9.10 21.89
N PRO A 115 -3.21 -10.34 22.32
CA PRO A 115 -2.20 -11.37 22.60
C PRO A 115 -1.37 -11.78 21.38
N ARG A 116 -2.03 -11.93 20.22
CA ARG A 116 -1.35 -12.32 18.96
C ARG A 116 -0.44 -11.19 18.48
N PHE A 117 -0.93 -9.94 18.54
CA PHE A 117 -0.13 -8.73 18.28
C PHE A 117 1.13 -8.69 19.15
N LEU A 118 1.00 -8.81 20.48
CA LEU A 118 2.14 -8.74 21.40
C LEU A 118 3.18 -9.83 21.10
N ASN A 119 2.73 -11.06 20.80
CA ASN A 119 3.63 -12.14 20.43
C ASN A 119 4.37 -11.85 19.12
N MET A 120 3.66 -11.48 18.07
CA MET A 120 4.26 -11.21 16.75
C MET A 120 5.19 -9.99 16.80
N SER A 121 4.78 -8.88 17.41
CA SER A 121 5.62 -7.68 17.53
C SER A 121 6.90 -7.96 18.31
N ARG A 122 6.86 -8.82 19.33
CA ARG A 122 8.07 -9.25 20.06
C ARG A 122 9.03 -10.02 19.15
N GLN A 123 8.53 -10.95 18.35
CA GLN A 123 9.35 -11.73 17.41
C GLN A 123 9.98 -10.83 16.33
N ILE A 124 9.20 -9.91 15.76
CA ILE A 124 9.68 -8.92 14.78
C ILE A 124 10.77 -8.03 15.39
N CYS A 125 10.52 -7.47 16.58
CA CYS A 125 11.52 -6.65 17.24
C CYS A 125 12.78 -7.44 17.60
N SER A 126 12.67 -8.72 17.92
CA SER A 126 13.82 -9.59 18.16
C SER A 126 14.65 -9.82 16.89
N GLY A 127 14.02 -10.00 15.73
CA GLY A 127 14.73 -10.07 14.44
C GLY A 127 15.42 -8.76 14.09
N LEU A 128 14.71 -7.63 14.21
CA LEU A 128 15.28 -6.30 14.00
C LEU A 128 16.43 -6.00 14.95
N GLN A 129 16.32 -6.41 16.22
CA GLN A 129 17.38 -6.24 17.20
C GLN A 129 18.67 -6.92 16.74
N THR A 130 18.59 -8.16 16.24
CA THR A 130 19.77 -8.87 15.72
C THR A 130 20.43 -8.09 14.60
N ALA A 131 19.64 -7.58 13.64
CA ALA A 131 20.17 -6.76 12.55
C ALA A 131 20.78 -5.44 13.03
N HIS A 132 20.13 -4.74 13.97
CA HIS A 132 20.56 -3.45 14.49
C HIS A 132 21.81 -3.54 15.37
N LYS A 133 22.05 -4.68 16.03
CA LYS A 133 23.33 -4.97 16.71
C LYS A 133 24.50 -5.07 15.73
N GLY A 134 24.18 -5.45 14.48
CA GLY A 134 25.10 -5.44 13.37
C GLY A 134 25.81 -6.76 13.14
N ILE A 135 26.52 -6.81 12.02
CA ILE A 135 27.36 -7.93 11.62
C ILE A 135 28.82 -7.49 11.55
N VAL A 136 29.74 -8.43 11.74
CA VAL A 136 31.17 -8.16 11.53
C VAL A 136 31.47 -8.36 10.06
N ARG A 137 31.89 -7.29 9.39
CA ARG A 137 32.34 -7.31 7.99
C ARG A 137 33.67 -6.59 7.91
N ASP A 138 34.65 -7.23 7.28
CA ASP A 138 36.01 -6.69 7.13
C ASP A 138 36.63 -6.26 8.49
N GLY A 139 36.36 -7.03 9.56
CA GLY A 139 36.82 -6.75 10.92
C GLY A 139 36.07 -5.65 11.67
N LYS A 140 35.05 -5.02 11.05
CA LYS A 140 34.27 -3.93 11.65
C LYS A 140 32.82 -4.36 11.92
N LEU A 141 32.36 -4.15 13.16
CA LEU A 141 30.94 -4.32 13.52
C LEU A 141 30.13 -3.17 12.92
N SER A 142 29.16 -3.49 12.07
CA SER A 142 28.32 -2.50 11.37
C SER A 142 26.84 -2.85 11.53
N PRO A 143 26.01 -1.94 12.09
CA PRO A 143 24.55 -2.11 12.14
C PRO A 143 23.95 -2.34 10.75
N VAL A 144 22.98 -3.24 10.66
CA VAL A 144 22.21 -3.48 9.44
C VAL A 144 20.82 -2.88 9.62
N ILE A 145 20.42 -2.03 8.67
CA ILE A 145 19.10 -1.38 8.64
C ILE A 145 18.30 -2.06 7.54
N HIS A 146 17.05 -2.43 7.82
CA HIS A 146 16.20 -3.18 6.91
C HIS A 146 15.67 -2.33 5.75
N ARG A 147 15.21 -1.10 6.03
CA ARG A 147 14.74 -0.05 5.08
C ARG A 147 13.40 -0.30 4.39
N ASP A 148 12.89 -1.53 4.40
CA ASP A 148 11.59 -1.89 3.79
C ASP A 148 10.72 -2.73 4.74
N ILE A 149 10.57 -2.29 5.99
CA ILE A 149 9.70 -2.96 6.97
C ILE A 149 8.24 -2.68 6.61
N LYS A 150 7.49 -3.75 6.33
CA LYS A 150 6.06 -3.72 6.00
C LYS A 150 5.45 -5.12 6.14
N PRO A 151 4.11 -5.26 6.26
CA PRO A 151 3.47 -6.56 6.44
C PRO A 151 3.78 -7.61 5.36
N SER A 152 4.01 -7.21 4.11
CA SER A 152 4.34 -8.15 3.03
C SER A 152 5.75 -8.74 3.09
N ASN A 153 6.65 -8.16 3.90
CA ASN A 153 7.99 -8.69 4.15
C ASN A 153 8.08 -9.46 5.48
N ILE A 154 6.95 -9.73 6.12
CA ILE A 154 6.86 -10.52 7.35
C ILE A 154 6.03 -11.76 7.04
N LEU A 155 6.62 -12.93 7.24
CA LEU A 155 5.95 -14.22 7.04
C LEU A 155 5.64 -14.88 8.39
N ILE A 156 4.48 -15.50 8.48
CA ILE A 156 4.01 -16.22 9.67
C ILE A 156 3.92 -17.69 9.28
N VAL A 157 4.78 -18.51 9.89
CA VAL A 157 4.82 -19.96 9.68
C VAL A 157 4.33 -20.67 10.92
N GLN A 158 3.69 -21.83 10.73
CA GLN A 158 3.33 -22.70 11.83
C GLN A 158 4.53 -23.60 12.16
N ASP A 159 5.03 -23.49 13.38
CA ASP A 159 6.08 -24.31 13.93
C ASP A 159 5.51 -25.23 15.02
N GLU A 160 5.81 -26.52 14.94
CA GLU A 160 5.26 -27.52 15.86
C GLU A 160 5.70 -27.29 17.33
N SER A 161 6.85 -26.66 17.54
CA SER A 161 7.42 -26.40 18.87
C SER A 161 7.08 -25.01 19.39
N PHE A 162 6.96 -24.01 18.52
CA PHE A 162 6.81 -22.60 18.89
C PHE A 162 5.45 -21.99 18.54
N GLY A 163 4.57 -22.72 17.86
CA GLY A 163 3.33 -22.18 17.32
C GLY A 163 3.60 -21.21 16.16
N GLU A 164 3.00 -20.02 16.20
CA GLU A 164 3.27 -19.00 15.18
C GLU A 164 4.70 -18.46 15.29
N LEU A 165 5.54 -18.81 14.32
CA LEU A 165 6.89 -18.29 14.16
C LEU A 165 6.89 -17.19 13.09
N VAL A 166 7.41 -16.01 13.47
CA VAL A 166 7.54 -14.87 12.56
C VAL A 166 8.93 -14.85 11.93
N LYS A 167 8.97 -14.69 10.61
CA LYS A 167 10.18 -14.59 9.78
C LYS A 167 10.20 -13.26 9.03
N ILE A 168 11.24 -12.47 9.24
CA ILE A 168 11.51 -11.24 8.47
C ILE A 168 12.22 -11.64 7.18
N LEU A 169 11.67 -11.17 6.06
CA LEU A 169 12.19 -11.41 4.70
C LEU A 169 12.96 -10.19 4.19
N ASP A 170 13.87 -10.41 3.24
CA ASP A 170 14.42 -9.38 2.36
C ASP A 170 15.12 -8.17 3.05
N PHE A 171 16.16 -8.43 3.86
CA PHE A 171 17.01 -7.34 4.35
C PHE A 171 17.72 -6.63 3.18
N GLY A 172 17.38 -5.36 2.95
CA GLY A 172 18.24 -4.42 2.27
C GLY A 172 18.19 -4.36 0.74
N ILE A 173 17.41 -5.18 0.03
CA ILE A 173 17.29 -5.12 -1.46
C ILE A 173 16.82 -3.74 -1.97
N ALA A 174 16.24 -2.91 -1.09
CA ALA A 174 15.82 -1.55 -1.39
C ALA A 174 16.97 -0.54 -1.62
N LYS A 175 18.22 -0.84 -1.22
CA LYS A 175 19.36 0.07 -1.48
C LYS A 175 19.74 0.13 -2.97
N LEU A 176 19.35 -0.89 -3.75
CA LEU A 176 19.72 -1.01 -5.17
C LEU A 176 19.23 0.15 -6.04
N LEU A 177 18.22 0.90 -5.61
CA LEU A 177 17.50 1.86 -6.46
C LEU A 177 17.71 3.34 -6.12
N GLN A 178 18.32 3.67 -4.99
CA GLN A 178 18.37 5.05 -4.50
C GLN A 178 19.66 5.82 -4.86
N SER A 179 20.66 5.20 -5.49
CA SER A 179 21.95 5.87 -5.72
C SER A 179 22.42 5.80 -7.18
N GLU A 180 21.92 6.72 -8.01
CA GLU A 180 22.68 7.61 -8.91
C GLU A 180 21.74 8.23 -9.98
N GLY A 181 21.78 9.55 -10.10
CA GLY A 181 21.62 10.25 -11.38
C GLY A 181 20.22 10.52 -11.94
N ASP A 182 19.26 9.60 -11.83
CA ASP A 182 17.91 9.76 -12.39
C ASP A 182 16.85 9.78 -11.27
N GLN A 183 16.93 10.82 -10.45
CA GLN A 183 15.94 11.14 -9.41
C GLN A 183 14.64 11.63 -10.06
N THR A 184 13.80 10.72 -10.58
CA THR A 184 12.35 10.95 -10.75
C THR A 184 11.52 9.73 -11.12
N HIS A 185 12.10 8.58 -11.51
CA HIS A 185 11.30 7.52 -12.16
C HIS A 185 11.26 6.13 -11.52
N SER A 186 11.87 5.87 -10.37
CA SER A 186 11.67 4.57 -9.70
C SER A 186 11.94 4.60 -8.20
N PHE A 187 11.06 5.27 -7.44
CA PHE A 187 10.93 4.94 -6.02
C PHE A 187 10.13 3.64 -5.93
N MET A 188 10.83 2.51 -5.88
CA MET A 188 10.24 1.16 -5.87
C MET A 188 10.03 0.63 -4.44
N GLY A 189 9.89 1.54 -3.47
CA GLY A 189 9.45 1.23 -2.12
C GLY A 189 7.93 1.39 -2.00
N THR A 190 7.32 0.69 -1.06
CA THR A 190 5.95 1.00 -0.64
C THR A 190 6.00 2.29 0.17
N LEU A 191 5.82 3.44 -0.50
CA LEU A 191 5.93 4.79 0.08
C LEU A 191 5.19 4.93 1.43
N ALA A 192 4.08 4.20 1.59
CA ALA A 192 3.23 4.19 2.77
C ALA A 192 3.91 3.78 4.09
N TYR A 193 5.06 3.11 4.04
CA TYR A 193 5.82 2.70 5.23
C TYR A 193 7.17 3.41 5.36
N CYS A 194 7.51 4.31 4.43
CA CYS A 194 8.79 5.01 4.46
C CYS A 194 8.81 6.06 5.59
N SER A 195 9.95 6.17 6.27
CA SER A 195 10.17 7.26 7.21
C SER A 195 10.41 8.59 6.48
N PRO A 196 10.12 9.74 7.12
CA PRO A 196 10.34 11.07 6.52
C PRO A 196 11.75 11.22 5.96
N GLU A 197 12.77 10.84 6.75
CA GLU A 197 14.17 10.94 6.34
C GLU A 197 14.55 10.00 5.17
N GLN A 198 13.86 8.86 5.03
CA GLN A 198 14.01 7.96 3.88
C GLN A 198 13.40 8.55 2.61
N MET A 199 12.31 9.31 2.73
CA MET A 199 11.73 10.03 1.59
C MET A 199 12.60 11.22 1.17
N GLU A 200 13.26 11.88 2.12
CA GLU A 200 14.21 12.97 1.84
C GLU A 200 15.56 12.48 1.30
N GLY A 201 15.82 11.17 1.28
CA GLY A 201 17.09 10.60 0.85
C GLY A 201 18.26 10.92 1.80
N LYS A 202 17.97 11.17 3.08
CA LYS A 202 18.98 11.38 4.11
C LYS A 202 19.67 10.06 4.49
N GLU A 203 20.82 10.17 5.15
CA GLU A 203 21.45 9.00 5.77
C GLU A 203 20.52 8.39 6.82
N LEU A 204 20.28 7.09 6.69
CA LEU A 204 19.35 6.35 7.52
C LEU A 204 20.09 5.70 8.68
N ASP A 205 19.42 5.64 9.83
CA ASP A 205 19.81 4.80 10.95
C ASP A 205 18.68 3.84 11.34
N LYS A 206 18.89 3.04 12.39
CA LYS A 206 17.91 2.07 12.90
C LYS A 206 16.53 2.66 13.24
N ARG A 207 16.44 3.97 13.48
CA ARG A 207 15.19 4.67 13.83
C ARG A 207 14.28 4.84 12.62
N SER A 208 14.79 4.69 11.40
CA SER A 208 13.97 4.61 10.20
C SER A 208 13.15 3.31 10.17
N ASP A 209 13.76 2.16 10.52
CA ASP A 209 13.02 0.89 10.68
C ASP A 209 11.98 0.98 11.81
N ILE A 210 12.28 1.70 12.90
CA ILE A 210 11.34 1.92 14.02
C ILE A 210 10.09 2.68 13.55
N TYR A 211 10.24 3.66 12.66
CA TYR A 211 9.10 4.37 12.10
C TYR A 211 8.21 3.44 11.28
N SER A 212 8.81 2.68 10.36
CA SER A 212 8.10 1.68 9.55
C SER A 212 7.42 0.61 10.42
N LEU A 213 8.09 0.17 11.48
CA LEU A 213 7.52 -0.74 12.48
C LEU A 213 6.33 -0.11 13.21
N GLY A 214 6.38 1.18 13.55
CA GLY A 214 5.26 1.93 14.12
C GLY A 214 4.02 1.91 13.24
N ILE A 215 4.21 2.10 11.92
CA ILE A 215 3.11 2.05 10.94
C ILE A 215 2.51 0.64 10.91
N MET A 216 3.37 -0.37 10.79
CA MET A 216 2.95 -1.77 10.76
C MET A 216 2.24 -2.19 12.06
N MET A 217 2.72 -1.78 13.23
CA MET A 217 2.09 -2.10 14.51
C MET A 217 0.69 -1.47 14.64
N PHE A 218 0.51 -0.24 14.15
CA PHE A 218 -0.79 0.40 14.11
C PHE A 218 -1.75 -0.38 13.20
N GLU A 219 -1.29 -0.75 12.02
CA GLU A 219 -2.06 -1.53 11.04
C GLU A 219 -2.41 -2.92 11.58
N MET A 220 -1.48 -3.60 12.26
CA MET A 220 -1.74 -4.89 12.92
C MET A 220 -2.90 -4.81 13.92
N LEU A 221 -3.01 -3.71 14.67
CA LEU A 221 -4.03 -3.54 15.70
C LEU A 221 -5.38 -3.06 15.16
N THR A 222 -5.38 -2.34 14.03
CA THR A 222 -6.57 -1.63 13.54
C THR A 222 -7.07 -2.10 12.18
N GLY A 223 -6.23 -2.78 11.40
CA GLY A 223 -6.48 -3.11 9.99
C GLY A 223 -6.34 -1.92 9.03
N GLU A 224 -5.99 -0.73 9.54
CA GLU A 224 -5.98 0.52 8.81
C GLU A 224 -4.64 1.24 9.00
N MET A 225 -4.27 2.10 8.05
CA MET A 225 -3.02 2.85 8.14
C MET A 225 -3.15 4.07 9.06
N PRO A 226 -2.12 4.39 9.88
CA PRO A 226 -2.13 5.59 10.71
C PRO A 226 -1.98 6.88 9.90
N ILE A 227 -1.33 6.81 8.74
CA ILE A 227 -1.06 7.95 7.86
C ILE A 227 -1.48 7.57 6.45
N MET A 228 -2.18 8.47 5.77
CA MET A 228 -2.66 8.28 4.40
C MET A 228 -2.23 9.46 3.54
N GLY A 229 -1.54 9.18 2.44
CA GLY A 229 -1.26 10.16 1.39
C GLY A 229 -2.56 10.66 0.75
N GLU A 230 -2.66 11.96 0.50
CA GLU A 230 -3.76 12.54 -0.29
C GLU A 230 -3.83 11.90 -1.69
N THR A 231 -2.67 11.52 -2.23
CA THR A 231 -2.50 10.77 -3.48
C THR A 231 -1.47 9.66 -3.26
N HIS A 232 -1.48 8.62 -4.11
CA HIS A 232 -0.44 7.57 -4.10
C HIS A 232 0.87 7.99 -4.77
N SER A 233 1.03 9.28 -5.11
CA SER A 233 2.27 9.81 -5.66
C SER A 233 3.33 9.94 -4.56
N PHE A 234 4.60 10.05 -4.97
CA PHE A 234 5.69 10.40 -4.06
C PHE A 234 5.38 11.68 -3.28
N GLY A 235 4.91 12.74 -3.95
CA GLY A 235 4.59 14.01 -3.29
C GLY A 235 3.44 13.91 -2.27
N GLY A 236 2.40 13.11 -2.56
CA GLY A 236 1.29 12.88 -1.64
C GLY A 236 1.71 12.15 -0.37
N TRP A 237 2.52 11.10 -0.52
CA TRP A 237 3.10 10.39 0.63
C TRP A 237 4.14 11.24 1.37
N TYR A 238 4.94 12.02 0.65
CA TYR A 238 5.93 12.93 1.24
C TYR A 238 5.24 13.90 2.19
N LYS A 239 4.21 14.60 1.70
CA LYS A 239 3.40 15.52 2.51
C LYS A 239 2.77 14.81 3.71
N ALA A 240 2.19 13.63 3.51
CA ALA A 240 1.54 12.91 4.61
C ALA A 240 2.53 12.45 5.69
N HIS A 241 3.70 11.94 5.30
CA HIS A 241 4.72 11.51 6.26
C HIS A 241 5.39 12.68 6.98
N HIS A 242 5.45 13.88 6.39
CA HIS A 242 6.04 15.06 7.03
C HIS A 242 5.03 15.86 7.85
N ASP A 243 3.88 16.18 7.28
CA ASP A 243 3.02 17.25 7.77
C ASP A 243 1.82 16.74 8.57
N PHE A 244 1.35 15.53 8.30
CA PHE A 244 0.13 15.02 8.91
C PHE A 244 0.41 14.22 10.20
N PRO A 245 -0.34 14.50 11.28
CA PRO A 245 -0.28 13.66 12.46
C PRO A 245 -0.85 12.27 12.14
N PRO A 246 -0.34 11.20 12.77
CA PRO A 246 -0.97 9.89 12.67
C PRO A 246 -2.38 9.93 13.28
N ARG A 247 -3.30 9.18 12.68
CA ARG A 247 -4.66 8.95 13.22
C ARG A 247 -4.57 8.33 14.62
N SER A 248 -5.50 8.70 15.50
CA SER A 248 -5.61 8.02 16.80
C SER A 248 -6.33 6.69 16.65
N PHE A 249 -6.05 5.74 17.55
CA PHE A 249 -6.75 4.44 17.58
C PHE A 249 -8.27 4.62 17.73
N GLU A 250 -8.70 5.57 18.57
CA GLU A 250 -10.10 5.89 18.82
C GLU A 250 -10.80 6.44 17.58
N SER A 251 -10.09 7.18 16.72
CA SER A 251 -10.65 7.69 15.46
C SER A 251 -10.85 6.61 14.40
N VAL A 252 -10.10 5.50 14.51
CA VAL A 252 -10.17 4.38 13.57
C VAL A 252 -11.20 3.36 14.05
N ASN A 253 -11.14 3.00 15.32
CA ASN A 253 -12.04 2.04 15.94
C ASN A 253 -12.33 2.46 17.40
N PRO A 254 -13.47 3.13 17.66
CA PRO A 254 -13.84 3.57 19.01
C PRO A 254 -13.99 2.42 20.03
N ASP A 255 -14.32 1.22 19.56
CA ASP A 255 -14.55 0.04 20.41
C ASP A 255 -13.25 -0.71 20.75
N LEU A 256 -12.13 -0.33 20.13
CA LEU A 256 -10.83 -0.96 20.32
C LEU A 256 -10.22 -0.58 21.67
N LYS A 257 -10.31 -1.50 22.64
CA LYS A 257 -9.73 -1.34 23.98
C LYS A 257 -8.26 -1.76 24.00
N LEU A 258 -7.36 -0.77 24.07
CA LEU A 258 -5.91 -1.00 24.19
C LEU A 258 -5.34 -0.32 25.43
N PRO A 259 -4.31 -0.91 26.08
CA PRO A 259 -3.57 -0.25 27.15
C PRO A 259 -3.02 1.10 26.70
N LYS A 260 -3.11 2.13 27.56
CA LYS A 260 -2.64 3.49 27.26
C LYS A 260 -1.15 3.50 26.87
N HIS A 261 -0.32 2.75 27.59
CA HIS A 261 1.11 2.62 27.31
C HIS A 261 1.39 2.01 25.93
N LEU A 262 0.57 1.06 25.47
CA LEU A 262 0.70 0.48 24.13
C LEU A 262 0.41 1.53 23.06
N LYS A 263 -0.70 2.27 23.20
CA LYS A 263 -1.05 3.34 22.26
C LYS A 263 0.05 4.39 22.17
N LYS A 264 0.58 4.81 23.32
CA LYS A 264 1.69 5.77 23.40
C LYS A 264 2.96 5.25 22.71
N LEU A 265 3.31 3.97 22.91
CA LEU A 265 4.46 3.34 22.27
C LEU A 265 4.34 3.31 20.75
N VAL A 266 3.19 2.89 20.22
CA VAL A 266 3.00 2.82 18.76
C VAL A 266 3.05 4.21 18.15
N LEU A 267 2.40 5.20 18.77
CA LEU A 267 2.42 6.58 18.29
C LEU A 267 3.80 7.26 18.42
N SER A 268 4.60 6.94 19.44
CA SER A 268 5.95 7.49 19.56
C SER A 268 6.90 6.97 18.47
N CYS A 269 6.70 5.74 17.98
CA CYS A 269 7.43 5.24 16.81
C CYS A 269 7.18 6.10 15.56
N LEU A 270 6.01 6.74 15.47
CA LEU A 270 5.58 7.57 14.33
C LEU A 270 5.99 9.04 14.43
N ALA A 271 6.82 9.41 15.41
CA ALA A 271 7.33 10.78 15.53
C ALA A 271 8.12 11.17 14.26
N LYS A 272 7.91 12.40 13.77
CA LYS A 272 8.51 12.86 12.52
C LYS A 272 10.02 12.99 12.65
N ASP A 273 10.48 13.64 13.72
CA ASP A 273 11.88 13.69 14.09
C ASP A 273 12.33 12.33 14.70
N PRO A 274 13.36 11.67 14.15
CA PRO A 274 13.94 10.45 14.70
C PRO A 274 14.34 10.52 16.18
N ASN A 275 14.72 11.70 16.70
CA ASN A 275 15.12 11.88 18.10
C ASN A 275 13.96 11.71 19.08
N HIS A 276 12.71 11.87 18.62
CA HIS A 276 11.51 11.69 19.44
C HIS A 276 10.93 10.27 19.37
N ARG A 277 11.55 9.36 18.61
CA ARG A 277 11.19 7.94 18.55
C ARG A 277 11.88 7.16 19.67
N PRO A 278 11.48 5.92 19.98
CA PRO A 278 12.34 4.98 20.70
C PRO A 278 13.72 4.91 20.01
N GLN A 279 14.80 4.99 20.78
CA GLN A 279 16.16 5.05 20.20
C GLN A 279 16.70 3.66 19.84
N SER A 280 15.95 2.60 20.19
CA SER A 280 16.30 1.21 19.95
C SER A 280 15.06 0.32 19.94
N VAL A 281 15.08 -0.76 19.16
CA VAL A 281 14.00 -1.78 19.21
C VAL A 281 13.97 -2.51 20.56
N GLU A 282 15.07 -2.48 21.31
CA GLU A 282 15.15 -2.94 22.70
C GLU A 282 14.27 -2.16 23.67
N GLU A 283 14.12 -0.85 23.47
CA GLU A 283 13.15 -0.05 24.24
C GLU A 283 11.73 -0.52 23.98
N ILE A 284 11.39 -0.79 22.72
CA ILE A 284 10.07 -1.28 22.31
C ILE A 284 9.81 -2.66 22.93
N LEU A 285 10.78 -3.59 22.82
CA LEU A 285 10.69 -4.93 23.41
C LEU A 285 10.40 -4.92 24.90
N ARG A 286 11.10 -4.07 25.66
CA ARG A 286 10.91 -3.96 27.12
C ARG A 286 9.47 -3.57 27.46
N VAL A 287 8.88 -2.68 26.68
CA VAL A 287 7.53 -2.17 26.91
C VAL A 287 6.49 -3.21 26.54
N LEU A 288 6.65 -3.86 25.38
CA LEU A 288 5.78 -4.96 24.95
C LEU A 288 5.78 -6.10 25.99
N LYS A 289 6.95 -6.44 26.53
CA LYS A 289 7.10 -7.45 27.59
C LYS A 289 6.38 -7.04 28.87
N SER A 290 6.57 -5.80 29.33
CA SER A 290 5.89 -5.26 30.51
C SER A 290 4.37 -5.31 30.37
N ILE A 291 3.84 -4.88 29.21
CA ILE A 291 2.40 -4.96 28.91
C ILE A 291 1.91 -6.41 28.94
N GLN A 292 2.65 -7.33 28.34
CA GLN A 292 2.28 -8.75 28.32
C GLN A 292 2.26 -9.36 29.73
N GLU A 293 3.20 -9.00 30.60
CA GLU A 293 3.24 -9.45 31.99
C GLU A 293 2.08 -8.89 32.82
N CYS A 294 1.77 -7.60 32.70
CA CYS A 294 0.61 -7.00 33.38
C CYS A 294 -0.71 -7.63 32.93
N LEU A 295 -0.89 -7.89 31.63
CA LEU A 295 -2.08 -8.58 31.11
C LEU A 295 -2.21 -10.00 31.65
N LYS A 296 -1.09 -10.72 31.86
CA LYS A 296 -1.11 -12.06 32.49
C LYS A 296 -1.49 -12.01 33.97
N ARG A 297 -1.11 -10.94 34.69
CA ARG A 297 -1.43 -10.74 36.11
C ARG A 297 -2.83 -10.16 36.35
N GLY A 298 -3.50 -9.64 35.30
CA GLY A 298 -4.80 -8.97 35.44
C GLY A 298 -4.71 -7.59 36.12
N GLU A 299 -3.53 -6.96 36.10
CA GLU A 299 -3.26 -5.68 36.76
C GLU A 299 -3.37 -4.51 35.77
N GLU A 300 -3.91 -3.37 36.21
CA GLU A 300 -3.81 -2.12 35.45
C GLU A 300 -2.37 -1.57 35.53
N LEU A 301 -1.81 -1.15 34.39
CA LEU A 301 -0.47 -0.56 34.27
C LEU A 301 -0.43 0.81 34.95
N VAL A 302 -0.09 0.85 36.24
CA VAL A 302 0.24 2.06 36.99
C VAL A 302 1.76 2.19 37.07
N GLY A 303 2.35 2.88 36.11
CA GLY A 303 3.79 3.16 36.11
C GLY A 303 4.16 4.20 35.07
N GLU A 304 4.62 5.36 35.52
CA GLU A 304 5.15 6.41 34.66
C GLU A 304 6.52 6.00 34.09
N TRP A 305 6.68 6.16 32.78
CA TRP A 305 7.95 5.98 32.11
C TRP A 305 8.81 7.24 32.30
N GLY A 306 9.93 7.12 33.03
CA GLY A 306 10.95 8.15 33.26
C GLY A 306 11.94 8.40 32.10
N GLY A 307 11.46 8.51 30.87
CA GLY A 307 12.25 8.99 29.73
C GLY A 307 11.94 10.47 29.61
N LYS A 308 12.96 11.34 29.57
CA LYS A 308 12.76 12.77 29.35
C LYS A 308 11.99 12.97 28.04
N VAL A 309 10.69 13.23 28.18
CA VAL A 309 9.78 13.64 27.12
C VAL A 309 9.38 15.04 27.55
N GLU A 310 9.87 16.06 26.84
CA GLU A 310 9.20 17.35 26.88
C GLU A 310 7.75 17.11 26.47
N GLU A 311 6.82 17.54 27.33
CA GLU A 311 5.41 17.61 26.98
C GLU A 311 5.31 18.36 25.65
N LEU A 312 4.78 17.68 24.63
CA LEU A 312 4.29 18.36 23.45
C LEU A 312 3.36 19.47 23.96
N PRO A 313 3.60 20.74 23.60
CA PRO A 313 2.72 21.81 24.04
C PRO A 313 1.29 21.49 23.57
N PRO A 314 0.27 21.81 24.39
CA PRO A 314 -1.11 21.62 23.97
C PRO A 314 -1.30 22.34 22.63
N PRO A 315 -2.07 21.76 21.69
CA PRO A 315 -2.34 22.44 20.43
C PRO A 315 -2.91 23.81 20.77
N ALA A 316 -2.23 24.86 20.31
CA ALA A 316 -2.74 26.21 20.41
C ALA A 316 -4.16 26.20 19.84
N SER A 317 -5.14 26.51 20.69
CA SER A 317 -6.53 26.62 20.30
C SER A 317 -6.64 27.59 19.13
N PRO A 318 -7.05 27.16 17.93
CA PRO A 318 -7.63 28.09 16.99
C PRO A 318 -9.08 28.26 17.44
N THR A 319 -9.37 29.39 18.10
CA THR A 319 -10.69 30.00 17.95
C THR A 319 -10.91 30.23 16.46
N GLN A 320 -11.63 29.31 15.80
CA GLN A 320 -12.34 29.54 14.54
C GLN A 320 -13.25 28.34 14.26
N GLU A 321 -14.42 28.62 13.71
CA GLU A 321 -15.55 27.73 13.46
C GLU A 321 -15.15 26.35 12.94
N ARG A 322 -15.79 25.28 13.45
CA ARG A 322 -15.63 23.89 12.99
C ARG A 322 -15.92 23.79 11.47
N ASN A 323 -14.90 23.95 10.64
CA ASN A 323 -14.95 23.54 9.25
C ASN A 323 -14.84 22.01 9.22
N ARG A 324 -15.96 21.34 8.89
CA ARG A 324 -15.99 19.89 8.63
C ARG A 324 -15.01 19.56 7.50
N THR A 325 -14.35 18.41 7.58
CA THR A 325 -13.46 17.96 6.50
C THR A 325 -14.26 17.64 5.23
N SER A 326 -13.63 17.68 4.05
CA SER A 326 -14.29 17.36 2.77
C SER A 326 -14.91 15.96 2.76
N ASP A 327 -14.26 14.97 3.39
CA ASP A 327 -14.77 13.60 3.51
C ASP A 327 -15.92 13.49 4.53
N GLU A 328 -15.93 14.27 5.61
CA GLU A 328 -17.08 14.37 6.53
C GLU A 328 -18.31 14.99 5.84
N ILE A 329 -18.08 15.99 4.98
CA ILE A 329 -19.15 16.58 4.16
C ILE A 329 -19.68 15.56 3.16
N CYS A 330 -18.81 14.78 2.51
CA CYS A 330 -19.22 13.69 1.62
C CYS A 330 -20.07 12.64 2.37
N LEU A 331 -19.63 12.18 3.55
CA LEU A 331 -20.35 11.18 4.35
C LEU A 331 -21.70 11.69 4.89
N ALA A 332 -21.82 12.99 5.13
CA ALA A 332 -23.05 13.63 5.58
C ALA A 332 -24.06 13.87 4.44
N THR A 333 -23.69 13.61 3.18
CA THR A 333 -24.62 13.81 2.06
C THR A 333 -25.67 12.69 1.95
N SER A 334 -26.84 13.06 1.43
CA SER A 334 -27.95 12.15 1.17
C SER A 334 -28.22 12.06 -0.34
N TRP A 335 -28.77 10.93 -0.78
CA TRP A 335 -29.10 10.72 -2.19
C TRP A 335 -30.03 11.82 -2.72
N PRO A 336 -29.79 12.38 -3.92
CA PRO A 336 -30.56 13.50 -4.41
C PRO A 336 -32.00 13.07 -4.72
N LYS A 337 -32.98 13.87 -4.30
CA LYS A 337 -34.41 13.56 -4.47
C LYS A 337 -34.85 13.52 -5.95
N ASP A 338 -34.11 14.18 -6.84
CA ASP A 338 -34.36 14.20 -8.29
C ASP A 338 -33.82 12.96 -9.01
N LYS A 339 -33.11 12.07 -8.31
CA LYS A 339 -32.51 10.86 -8.90
C LYS A 339 -33.29 9.61 -8.51
N PRO A 340 -33.48 8.66 -9.44
CA PRO A 340 -34.15 7.42 -9.12
C PRO A 340 -33.33 6.62 -8.11
N GLN A 341 -34.01 5.95 -7.18
CA GLN A 341 -33.39 4.98 -6.28
C GLN A 341 -33.22 3.65 -7.01
N ALA A 342 -32.19 3.59 -7.83
CA ALA A 342 -31.87 2.42 -8.64
C ALA A 342 -30.36 2.26 -8.74
N THR A 343 -29.92 1.08 -9.17
CA THR A 343 -28.50 0.81 -9.39
C THR A 343 -27.95 1.65 -10.55
N ILE A 344 -27.45 2.85 -10.23
CA ILE A 344 -26.99 3.85 -11.19
C ILE A 344 -25.69 4.50 -10.74
N VAL A 345 -25.02 5.13 -11.70
CA VAL A 345 -23.86 5.97 -11.47
C VAL A 345 -24.00 7.29 -12.22
N PHE A 346 -23.65 8.42 -11.59
CA PHE A 346 -23.65 9.72 -12.24
C PHE A 346 -22.64 10.68 -11.60
N PRO A 347 -22.16 11.70 -12.34
CA PRO A 347 -21.21 12.67 -11.85
C PRO A 347 -21.95 13.78 -11.09
N HIS A 348 -21.36 14.27 -10.00
CA HIS A 348 -21.90 15.39 -9.24
C HIS A 348 -20.77 16.29 -8.74
N ILE A 349 -20.96 17.61 -8.80
CA ILE A 349 -20.01 18.56 -8.22
C ILE A 349 -20.51 18.87 -6.82
N LEU A 350 -19.80 18.38 -5.80
CA LEU A 350 -20.16 18.63 -4.41
C LEU A 350 -19.45 19.88 -3.91
N LYS A 351 -20.19 20.83 -3.36
CA LYS A 351 -19.61 22.01 -2.69
C LYS A 351 -19.27 21.65 -1.25
N ALA A 352 -17.99 21.68 -0.91
CA ALA A 352 -17.50 21.40 0.43
C ALA A 352 -16.69 22.62 0.92
N ASN A 353 -17.20 23.32 1.93
CA ASN A 353 -16.65 24.60 2.39
C ASN A 353 -16.52 25.61 1.22
N ASN A 354 -15.28 25.97 0.84
CA ASN A 354 -14.95 26.86 -0.28
C ASN A 354 -14.44 26.13 -1.54
N GLU A 355 -14.46 24.80 -1.55
CA GLU A 355 -13.97 23.98 -2.66
C GLU A 355 -15.10 23.25 -3.39
N HIS A 356 -14.88 22.99 -4.67
CA HIS A 356 -15.76 22.16 -5.50
C HIS A 356 -15.08 20.81 -5.70
N LEU A 357 -15.73 19.74 -5.28
CA LEU A 357 -15.21 18.38 -5.40
C LEU A 357 -15.85 17.69 -6.60
N ALA A 358 -15.01 17.12 -7.47
CA ALA A 358 -15.46 16.19 -8.49
C ALA A 358 -15.86 14.88 -7.81
N THR A 359 -17.13 14.50 -7.90
CA THR A 359 -17.63 13.28 -7.27
C THR A 359 -18.40 12.39 -8.26
N LEU A 360 -18.32 11.08 -8.05
CA LEU A 360 -19.05 10.06 -8.78
C LEU A 360 -19.96 9.33 -7.80
N TRP A 361 -21.27 9.53 -7.94
CA TRP A 361 -22.27 9.00 -7.02
C TRP A 361 -22.76 7.68 -7.56
N VAL A 362 -22.71 6.66 -6.70
CA VAL A 362 -22.98 5.27 -7.06
C VAL A 362 -24.01 4.71 -6.10
N MET A 363 -25.13 4.23 -6.62
CA MET A 363 -26.10 3.49 -5.83
C MET A 363 -26.03 2.00 -6.18
N LEU A 364 -25.90 1.16 -5.16
CA LEU A 364 -25.77 -0.29 -5.27
C LEU A 364 -26.54 -0.99 -4.14
N ASN A 365 -26.69 -2.30 -4.24
CA ASN A 365 -27.11 -3.11 -3.10
C ASN A 365 -26.06 -3.03 -1.98
N LYS A 366 -26.51 -3.03 -0.71
CA LYS A 366 -25.61 -2.96 0.46
C LYS A 366 -24.53 -4.03 0.43
N LYS A 367 -24.89 -5.25 0.01
CA LYS A 367 -23.95 -6.36 -0.17
C LYS A 367 -22.88 -6.08 -1.23
N ASP A 368 -23.28 -5.58 -2.41
CA ASP A 368 -22.33 -5.21 -3.48
C ASP A 368 -21.42 -4.06 -3.01
N ILE A 369 -21.89 -3.10 -2.20
CA ILE A 369 -21.00 -2.08 -1.62
C ILE A 369 -19.93 -2.72 -0.72
N GLN A 370 -20.33 -3.64 0.17
CA GLN A 370 -19.43 -4.34 1.09
C GLN A 370 -18.38 -5.18 0.35
N GLU A 371 -18.81 -5.96 -0.65
CA GLU A 371 -17.95 -6.78 -1.52
C GLU A 371 -16.90 -5.94 -2.28
N ARG A 372 -17.15 -4.64 -2.47
CA ARG A 372 -16.27 -3.74 -3.26
C ARG A 372 -15.37 -2.85 -2.42
N LEU A 373 -15.49 -2.86 -1.09
CA LEU A 373 -14.66 -2.03 -0.20
C LEU A 373 -13.16 -2.26 -0.40
N VAL A 374 -12.80 -3.52 -0.71
CA VAL A 374 -11.41 -3.94 -0.99
C VAL A 374 -11.27 -4.28 -2.48
N SER A 375 -11.49 -3.28 -3.33
CA SER A 375 -11.28 -3.41 -4.78
C SER A 375 -10.07 -2.62 -5.25
N THR A 376 -9.34 -3.18 -6.21
CA THR A 376 -8.42 -2.44 -7.07
C THR A 376 -9.25 -1.47 -7.90
N ARG A 377 -8.87 -0.19 -7.90
CA ARG A 377 -9.54 0.86 -8.68
C ARG A 377 -8.75 1.10 -9.95
N TYR A 378 -9.43 1.26 -11.07
CA TYR A 378 -8.81 1.75 -12.30
C TYR A 378 -9.69 2.78 -12.93
N ASN A 379 -9.07 3.82 -13.51
CA ASN A 379 -9.79 4.84 -14.23
C ASN A 379 -9.12 5.21 -15.55
N GLN A 380 -9.96 5.51 -16.53
CA GLN A 380 -9.55 5.94 -17.85
C GLN A 380 -10.58 6.91 -18.44
N PHE A 381 -10.10 7.90 -19.18
CA PHE A 381 -10.96 8.82 -19.91
C PHE A 381 -10.78 8.65 -21.42
N LEU A 382 -11.89 8.64 -22.15
CA LEU A 382 -11.94 8.62 -23.61
C LEU A 382 -12.65 9.86 -24.09
N PHE A 383 -12.08 10.57 -25.05
CA PHE A 383 -12.68 11.76 -25.64
C PHE A 383 -13.00 11.53 -27.11
N LEU A 384 -14.23 11.85 -27.51
CA LEU A 384 -14.65 11.85 -28.90
C LEU A 384 -15.12 13.26 -29.28
N PRO A 385 -14.37 14.02 -30.10
CA PRO A 385 -14.66 15.42 -30.41
C PRO A 385 -15.84 15.64 -31.36
N SER A 386 -16.17 14.65 -32.19
CA SER A 386 -17.19 14.72 -33.24
C SER A 386 -17.94 13.39 -33.30
N PRO A 387 -19.28 13.36 -33.54
CA PRO A 387 -20.14 14.46 -34.01
C PRO A 387 -20.56 15.47 -32.94
N HIS A 388 -20.34 15.15 -31.66
CA HIS A 388 -20.60 16.04 -30.52
C HIS A 388 -19.56 15.74 -29.43
N PRO A 389 -18.88 16.73 -28.83
CA PRO A 389 -17.75 16.49 -27.95
C PRO A 389 -18.18 15.90 -26.59
N ILE A 390 -17.84 14.63 -26.35
CA ILE A 390 -18.15 13.91 -25.12
C ILE A 390 -16.91 13.22 -24.57
N VAL A 391 -16.73 13.31 -23.25
CA VAL A 391 -15.76 12.50 -22.51
C VAL A 391 -16.50 11.34 -21.85
N LEU A 392 -16.10 10.11 -22.16
CA LEU A 392 -16.46 8.94 -21.39
C LEU A 392 -15.43 8.77 -20.26
N TRP A 393 -15.90 8.97 -19.05
CA TRP A 393 -15.19 8.71 -17.80
C TRP A 393 -15.48 7.27 -17.35
N ILE A 394 -14.46 6.43 -17.34
CA ILE A 394 -14.55 5.04 -16.94
C ILE A 394 -13.89 4.90 -15.58
N THR A 395 -14.65 4.39 -14.61
CA THR A 395 -14.11 3.87 -13.36
C THR A 395 -14.47 2.39 -13.25
N VAL A 396 -13.54 1.56 -12.81
CA VAL A 396 -13.79 0.14 -12.53
C VAL A 396 -13.28 -0.22 -11.15
N LEU A 397 -14.10 -0.94 -10.39
CA LEU A 397 -13.75 -1.55 -9.12
C LEU A 397 -13.60 -3.05 -9.36
N HIS A 398 -12.39 -3.55 -9.30
CA HIS A 398 -12.11 -4.96 -9.54
C HIS A 398 -11.76 -5.66 -8.22
N ASN A 399 -12.48 -6.74 -7.95
CA ASN A 399 -12.19 -7.68 -6.88
C ASN A 399 -12.11 -9.08 -7.49
N ARG A 400 -11.16 -9.92 -7.03
CA ARG A 400 -10.94 -11.25 -7.61
C ARG A 400 -12.10 -12.21 -7.39
N GLU A 401 -12.73 -12.15 -6.22
CA GLU A 401 -13.81 -13.04 -5.84
C GLU A 401 -15.13 -12.60 -6.49
N TYR A 402 -15.39 -11.28 -6.47
CA TYR A 402 -16.68 -10.73 -6.89
C TYR A 402 -16.67 -10.14 -8.32
N GLY A 403 -15.54 -10.16 -9.03
CA GLY A 403 -15.37 -9.65 -10.39
C GLY A 403 -15.24 -8.12 -10.52
N ALA A 404 -15.49 -7.59 -11.72
CA ALA A 404 -15.38 -6.16 -12.03
C ALA A 404 -16.73 -5.43 -12.01
N ARG A 405 -16.80 -4.35 -11.24
CA ARG A 405 -17.90 -3.38 -11.27
C ARG A 405 -17.52 -2.17 -12.10
N TRP A 406 -18.17 -2.02 -13.25
CA TRP A 406 -17.95 -0.90 -14.18
C TRP A 406 -18.88 0.27 -13.86
N LEU A 407 -18.30 1.47 -13.80
CA LEU A 407 -18.98 2.71 -13.45
C LEU A 407 -18.75 3.76 -14.55
N PRO A 408 -19.29 3.55 -15.78
CA PRO A 408 -19.11 4.49 -16.88
C PRO A 408 -19.99 5.73 -16.70
N CYS A 409 -19.43 6.90 -17.00
CA CYS A 409 -20.11 8.18 -16.94
C CYS A 409 -19.79 9.01 -18.19
N TYR A 410 -20.80 9.64 -18.79
CA TYR A 410 -20.64 10.46 -19.99
C TYR A 410 -20.75 11.94 -19.63
N LEU A 411 -19.69 12.71 -19.90
CA LEU A 411 -19.61 14.15 -19.67
C LEU A 411 -19.75 14.87 -21.01
N ASP A 412 -20.84 15.62 -21.16
CA ASP A 412 -21.11 16.42 -22.35
C ASP A 412 -20.39 17.77 -22.24
N LEU A 413 -19.36 17.97 -23.06
CA LEU A 413 -18.54 19.19 -23.03
C LEU A 413 -19.23 20.42 -23.65
N LYS A 414 -20.45 20.30 -24.16
CA LYS A 414 -21.28 21.46 -24.51
C LYS A 414 -22.16 21.95 -23.36
N THR A 415 -22.21 21.21 -22.26
CA THR A 415 -22.93 21.64 -21.05
C THR A 415 -21.99 22.29 -20.05
N ASP A 416 -22.47 23.30 -19.31
CA ASP A 416 -21.69 23.96 -18.26
C ASP A 416 -21.21 22.97 -17.19
N ILE A 417 -22.05 22.02 -16.83
CA ILE A 417 -21.74 21.00 -15.82
C ILE A 417 -20.63 20.08 -16.34
N GLY A 418 -20.71 19.60 -17.59
CA GLY A 418 -19.67 18.75 -18.18
C GLY A 418 -18.33 19.46 -18.32
N GLN A 419 -18.34 20.74 -18.73
CA GLN A 419 -17.14 21.57 -18.79
C GLN A 419 -16.50 21.77 -17.41
N LYS A 420 -17.29 22.20 -16.42
CA LYS A 420 -16.82 22.40 -15.05
C LYS A 420 -16.27 21.10 -14.46
N MET A 421 -16.97 19.97 -14.66
CA MET A 421 -16.53 18.67 -14.16
C MET A 421 -15.19 18.23 -14.76
N VAL A 422 -15.00 18.33 -16.07
CA VAL A 422 -13.74 17.93 -16.71
C VAL A 422 -12.57 18.83 -16.30
N ARG A 423 -12.80 20.14 -16.11
CA ARG A 423 -11.78 21.05 -15.56
C ARG A 423 -11.42 20.66 -14.13
N LEU A 424 -12.42 20.46 -13.27
CA LEU A 424 -12.23 20.03 -11.88
C LEU A 424 -11.45 18.71 -11.79
N LEU A 425 -11.80 17.71 -12.60
CA LEU A 425 -11.08 16.43 -12.65
C LEU A 425 -9.61 16.63 -13.05
N GLY A 426 -9.34 17.47 -14.07
CA GLY A 426 -7.98 17.76 -14.51
C GLY A 426 -7.18 18.59 -13.50
N GLU A 427 -7.80 19.54 -12.81
CA GLU A 427 -7.17 20.43 -11.83
C GLU A 427 -6.89 19.72 -10.51
N ALA A 428 -7.87 19.01 -9.95
CA ALA A 428 -7.75 18.32 -8.67
C ALA A 428 -6.91 17.04 -8.78
N GLY A 429 -6.83 16.43 -9.97
CA GLY A 429 -6.10 15.18 -10.20
C GLY A 429 -6.64 13.99 -9.39
N SER A 430 -7.84 14.10 -8.83
CA SER A 430 -8.55 13.05 -8.12
C SER A 430 -10.04 13.36 -8.07
N TYR A 431 -10.85 12.35 -7.74
CA TYR A 431 -12.28 12.45 -7.52
C TYR A 431 -12.72 11.51 -6.39
N ARG A 432 -13.91 11.78 -5.83
CA ARG A 432 -14.51 10.94 -4.78
C ARG A 432 -15.64 10.08 -5.33
N LEU A 433 -15.63 8.79 -5.02
CA LEU A 433 -16.72 7.85 -5.22
C LEU A 433 -17.58 7.83 -3.96
N LEU A 434 -18.84 8.22 -4.08
CA LEU A 434 -19.80 8.18 -2.97
C LEU A 434 -20.77 7.02 -3.20
N PHE A 435 -20.80 6.07 -2.26
CA PHE A 435 -21.65 4.90 -2.33
C PHE A 435 -22.91 5.07 -1.48
N PHE A 436 -24.06 4.77 -2.07
CA PHE A 436 -25.36 4.80 -1.40
C PHE A 436 -26.02 3.42 -1.52
N ALA A 437 -26.50 2.88 -0.39
CA ALA A 437 -27.21 1.62 -0.40
C ALA A 437 -28.67 1.84 -0.80
N LEU A 438 -29.22 0.97 -1.64
CA LEU A 438 -30.65 1.00 -2.00
C LEU A 438 -31.57 0.94 -0.76
N SER A 439 -31.13 0.25 0.30
CA SER A 439 -31.88 0.12 1.56
C SER A 439 -31.81 1.37 2.46
N GLU A 440 -30.80 2.22 2.28
CA GLU A 440 -30.52 3.37 3.15
C GLU A 440 -30.05 4.59 2.31
N PRO A 441 -30.91 5.15 1.44
CA PRO A 441 -30.53 6.22 0.51
C PRO A 441 -30.23 7.56 1.19
N HIS A 442 -30.64 7.72 2.45
CA HIS A 442 -30.51 8.97 3.20
C HIS A 442 -29.10 9.20 3.76
N LYS A 443 -28.22 8.20 3.70
CA LYS A 443 -26.86 8.28 4.23
C LYS A 443 -25.86 7.73 3.21
N CYS A 444 -24.77 8.47 2.98
CA CYS A 444 -23.64 7.93 2.24
C CYS A 444 -23.01 6.79 3.04
N ALA A 445 -23.00 5.59 2.47
CA ALA A 445 -22.50 4.39 3.11
C ALA A 445 -20.97 4.36 3.17
N LYS A 446 -20.30 4.85 2.13
CA LYS A 446 -18.83 4.89 2.03
C LYS A 446 -18.40 5.95 1.03
N VAL A 447 -17.24 6.56 1.30
CA VAL A 447 -16.50 7.40 0.36
C VAL A 447 -15.18 6.72 0.01
N MET A 448 -14.81 6.72 -1.27
CA MET A 448 -13.50 6.28 -1.74
C MET A 448 -12.88 7.34 -2.64
N THR A 449 -11.55 7.44 -2.64
CA THR A 449 -10.82 8.34 -3.53
C THR A 449 -10.23 7.57 -4.70
N SER A 450 -10.31 8.15 -5.89
CA SER A 450 -9.56 7.70 -7.07
C SER A 450 -8.84 8.89 -7.68
N ASN A 451 -7.53 8.74 -7.85
CA ASN A 451 -6.60 9.68 -8.44
C ASN A 451 -6.62 9.51 -9.95
N ILE A 452 -6.23 10.56 -10.66
CA ILE A 452 -6.13 10.59 -12.10
C ILE A 452 -4.66 10.80 -12.45
N ALA A 453 -4.15 10.04 -13.42
CA ALA A 453 -2.75 10.10 -13.80
C ALA A 453 -2.44 11.50 -14.34
N PRO A 454 -1.26 12.10 -14.05
CA PRO A 454 -0.92 13.44 -14.52
C PRO A 454 -1.06 13.61 -16.05
N ALA A 455 -0.77 12.57 -16.83
CA ALA A 455 -0.98 12.55 -18.27
C ALA A 455 -2.46 12.69 -18.65
N GLN A 456 -3.36 11.95 -17.98
CA GLN A 456 -4.80 12.07 -18.14
C GLN A 456 -5.32 13.42 -17.65
N CYS A 457 -4.79 13.99 -16.57
CA CYS A 457 -5.12 15.34 -16.12
C CYS A 457 -4.82 16.41 -17.18
N LYS A 458 -3.66 16.30 -17.85
CA LYS A 458 -3.29 17.19 -18.96
C LYS A 458 -4.23 17.02 -20.15
N LEU A 459 -4.59 15.78 -20.49
CA LEU A 459 -5.59 15.50 -21.53
C LEU A 459 -6.94 16.12 -21.20
N LEU A 460 -7.45 15.95 -19.98
CA LEU A 460 -8.72 16.53 -19.53
C LEU A 460 -8.73 18.06 -19.65
N LYS A 461 -7.66 18.74 -19.21
CA LYS A 461 -7.49 20.20 -19.37
C LYS A 461 -7.51 20.60 -20.85
N ASN A 462 -6.78 19.88 -21.70
CA ASN A 462 -6.73 20.16 -23.13
C ASN A 462 -8.10 19.94 -23.80
N TRP A 463 -8.83 18.89 -23.42
CA TRP A 463 -10.16 18.61 -23.94
C TRP A 463 -11.18 19.64 -23.49
N ALA A 464 -11.13 20.09 -22.23
CA ALA A 464 -11.98 21.19 -21.74
C ALA A 464 -11.75 22.48 -22.53
N ASN A 465 -10.49 22.81 -22.85
CA ASN A 465 -10.17 24.02 -23.60
C ASN A 465 -10.56 23.91 -25.09
N SER A 466 -10.18 22.82 -25.75
CA SER A 466 -10.43 22.63 -27.19
C SER A 466 -11.91 22.42 -27.53
N SER A 467 -12.68 21.79 -26.65
CA SER A 467 -14.10 21.51 -26.91
C SER A 467 -15.00 22.75 -26.97
N GLN A 468 -14.54 23.90 -26.46
CA GLN A 468 -15.27 25.16 -26.58
C GLN A 468 -15.34 25.64 -28.03
N THR A 469 -14.29 25.43 -28.82
CA THR A 469 -14.20 25.87 -30.21
C THR A 469 -14.71 24.84 -31.22
N LEU A 470 -14.89 23.58 -30.83
CA LEU A 470 -15.42 22.52 -31.69
C LEU A 470 -16.90 22.74 -32.02
N LEU A 471 -17.31 22.60 -33.28
CA LEU A 471 -18.72 22.63 -33.67
C LEU A 471 -19.36 21.24 -33.50
N SER A 472 -20.58 21.20 -32.96
CA SER A 472 -21.36 19.96 -32.91
C SER A 472 -22.05 19.75 -34.27
N SER A 473 -21.67 18.70 -34.99
CA SER A 473 -22.22 18.32 -36.28
C SER A 473 -23.32 17.25 -36.19
N GLY A 474 -23.61 16.74 -34.99
CA GLY A 474 -24.69 15.77 -34.76
C GLY A 474 -25.10 15.67 -33.28
N GLN A 475 -26.00 14.72 -32.97
CA GLN A 475 -26.58 14.57 -31.63
C GLN A 475 -25.62 13.88 -30.65
N SER A 476 -25.64 14.31 -29.38
CA SER A 476 -24.83 13.73 -28.30
C SER A 476 -25.06 12.22 -28.10
N GLN A 477 -26.27 11.71 -28.39
CA GLN A 477 -26.59 10.29 -28.32
C GLN A 477 -25.77 9.43 -29.28
N LEU A 478 -25.44 9.94 -30.47
CA LEU A 478 -24.64 9.22 -31.45
C LEU A 478 -23.20 9.05 -30.95
N THR A 479 -22.60 10.12 -30.42
CA THR A 479 -21.27 10.06 -29.78
C THR A 479 -21.27 9.07 -28.60
N LYS A 480 -22.30 9.09 -27.74
CA LYS A 480 -22.41 8.14 -26.61
C LYS A 480 -22.47 6.69 -27.09
N LYS A 481 -23.19 6.40 -28.19
CA LYS A 481 -23.27 5.06 -28.78
C LYS A 481 -21.91 4.58 -29.29
N ILE A 482 -21.15 5.46 -29.97
CA ILE A 482 -19.80 5.16 -30.45
C ILE A 482 -18.85 4.89 -29.26
N LEU A 483 -18.83 5.79 -28.28
CA LEU A 483 -18.02 5.62 -27.07
C LEU A 483 -18.38 4.35 -26.29
N LYS A 484 -19.66 3.95 -26.27
CA LYS A 484 -20.10 2.67 -25.68
C LYS A 484 -19.51 1.47 -26.41
N GLN A 485 -19.47 1.48 -27.74
CA GLN A 485 -18.86 0.40 -28.52
C GLN A 485 -17.36 0.31 -28.28
N GLU A 486 -16.65 1.44 -28.25
CA GLU A 486 -15.22 1.46 -27.93
C GLU A 486 -14.93 1.01 -26.50
N PHE A 487 -15.80 1.38 -25.56
CA PHE A 487 -15.72 0.91 -24.18
C PHE A 487 -15.83 -0.62 -24.07
N GLU A 488 -16.79 -1.26 -24.75
CA GLU A 488 -16.92 -2.72 -24.75
C GLU A 488 -15.68 -3.41 -25.31
N LYS A 489 -15.05 -2.84 -26.36
CA LYS A 489 -13.77 -3.37 -26.90
C LYS A 489 -12.59 -3.22 -25.92
N LEU A 490 -12.63 -2.22 -25.05
CA LEU A 490 -11.57 -1.94 -24.07
C LEU A 490 -11.69 -2.80 -22.81
N LYS A 491 -12.90 -3.22 -22.41
CA LYS A 491 -13.11 -3.98 -21.16
C LYS A 491 -12.17 -5.19 -21.02
N PRO A 492 -12.01 -6.09 -22.01
CA PRO A 492 -11.13 -7.25 -21.85
C PRO A 492 -9.66 -6.86 -21.63
N LYS A 493 -9.19 -5.80 -22.31
CA LYS A 493 -7.81 -5.31 -22.17
C LYS A 493 -7.56 -4.72 -20.78
N ILE A 494 -8.53 -3.98 -20.25
CA ILE A 494 -8.47 -3.41 -18.90
C ILE A 494 -8.53 -4.53 -17.86
N LEU A 495 -9.39 -5.54 -18.04
CA LEU A 495 -9.45 -6.71 -17.13
C LEU A 495 -8.15 -7.49 -17.13
N MET A 496 -7.56 -7.78 -18.29
CA MET A 496 -6.25 -8.46 -18.35
C MET A 496 -5.17 -7.68 -17.60
N LYS A 497 -5.18 -6.33 -17.69
CA LYS A 497 -4.26 -5.48 -16.92
C LYS A 497 -4.52 -5.57 -15.41
N LEU A 498 -5.78 -5.58 -15.00
CA LEU A 498 -6.18 -5.68 -13.60
C LEU A 498 -5.90 -7.06 -12.99
N GLU A 499 -6.08 -8.13 -13.76
CA GLU A 499 -5.79 -9.51 -13.35
C GLU A 499 -4.28 -9.79 -13.29
N ALA A 500 -3.49 -9.16 -14.15
CA ALA A 500 -2.03 -9.29 -14.17
C ALA A 500 -1.33 -8.64 -12.96
N ILE A 501 -2.04 -7.80 -12.20
CA ILE A 501 -1.51 -7.10 -11.04
C ILE A 501 -1.76 -7.97 -9.80
N HIS A 502 -0.70 -8.66 -9.37
CA HIS A 502 -0.68 -9.42 -8.11
C HIS A 502 -0.35 -8.50 -6.94
N THR A 503 -1.22 -7.52 -6.65
CA THR A 503 -1.10 -6.75 -5.43
C THR A 503 -2.38 -6.75 -4.65
N ASP A 504 -2.23 -7.28 -3.45
CA ASP A 504 -3.21 -7.47 -2.42
C ASP A 504 -3.44 -6.15 -1.63
N PHE A 505 -3.56 -5.02 -2.32
CA PHE A 505 -3.94 -3.73 -1.75
C PHE A 505 -4.98 -3.05 -2.66
N PRO A 506 -5.89 -2.21 -2.10
CA PRO A 506 -6.77 -1.34 -2.88
C PRO A 506 -5.95 -0.24 -3.57
N THR A 507 -5.16 -0.65 -4.57
CA THR A 507 -4.36 0.22 -5.43
C THR A 507 -5.30 0.91 -6.41
N ASP A 508 -5.09 2.20 -6.58
CA ASP A 508 -5.75 2.99 -7.61
C ASP A 508 -4.79 3.15 -8.79
N LEU A 509 -5.13 2.46 -9.87
CA LEU A 509 -4.41 2.37 -11.12
C LEU A 509 -4.97 3.41 -12.07
N SER A 510 -4.46 4.63 -11.98
CA SER A 510 -4.70 5.63 -13.00
C SER A 510 -3.70 5.40 -14.14
N GLY A 511 -4.20 4.99 -15.32
CA GLY A 511 -3.39 4.67 -16.50
C GLY A 511 -2.84 5.87 -17.25
#